data_AF-A0A9D6RUS5-F1
#
_entry.id   AF-A0A9D6RUS5-F1
#
_cell.length_a   1.000
_cell.length_b   1.000
_cell.length_c   1.000
_cell.angle_alpha   90.00
_cell.angle_beta   90.00
_cell.angle_gamma   90.00
#
_symmetry.space_group_name_H-M   'P 1'
#
loop_
_entity.id
_entity.type
_entity.pdbx_description
1 polymer ?
#
loop_
_entity_poly.entity_id
_entity_poly.type
_entity_poly.pdbx_seq_one_letter_code
_entity_poly.pdbx_strand_id
1 'polypeptide(L)'
;LAGLGLDLGQQSNIELDLESRSLKSPRAFCAVIRCPGQVKLVINPRGGRSDYHALFHEAGHAEHYGNTSAELPYAFRKMGDASLSEAYAFLFDNLLAAEAWLHDVLGQRRQREFLRFERLYKVFMVRRYCGKLLFELELHRSGDNLEPLGEAYRGLLNSATGVENATSRFLEDLDDHFYSAQYLRAWIAEAQLRRHLEARYGETWFEDPAAGEFLAGLWRQGTSLDVVDLVRLAGSQELGIAPLLEEVLA
;
A
#
# COMPACT_ATOMS: atom_id res chain seq x y z
N LEU A 1 6.55 -14.44 3.08
CA LEU A 1 7.70 -13.57 3.37
C LEU A 1 8.94 -14.34 3.87
N ALA A 2 8.86 -15.65 4.15
CA ALA A 2 10.01 -16.43 4.61
C ALA A 2 11.25 -16.37 3.68
N GLY A 3 11.05 -16.21 2.37
CA GLY A 3 12.15 -15.99 1.41
C GLY A 3 12.98 -14.74 1.69
N LEU A 4 12.39 -13.69 2.28
CA LEU A 4 13.08 -12.50 2.76
C LEU A 4 13.76 -12.70 4.13
N GLY A 5 13.76 -13.92 4.67
CA GLY A 5 14.18 -14.17 6.05
C GLY A 5 13.19 -13.66 7.10
N LEU A 6 11.96 -13.32 6.71
CA LEU A 6 10.89 -12.86 7.60
C LEU A 6 9.97 -14.04 7.94
N ASP A 7 10.10 -14.55 9.17
CA ASP A 7 9.22 -15.58 9.71
C ASP A 7 8.18 -14.98 10.66
N LEU A 8 6.99 -14.69 10.12
CA LEU A 8 5.83 -14.22 10.86
C LEU A 8 5.46 -15.12 12.05
N GLY A 9 5.73 -16.43 11.97
CA GLY A 9 5.48 -17.37 13.06
C GLY A 9 6.43 -17.19 14.24
N GLN A 10 7.60 -16.60 14.01
CA GLN A 10 8.60 -16.30 15.05
C GLN A 10 8.51 -14.86 15.57
N GLN A 11 7.79 -13.98 14.86
CA GLN A 11 7.57 -12.60 15.27
C GLN A 11 6.47 -12.52 16.33
N SER A 12 6.83 -12.73 17.60
CA SER A 12 5.89 -12.73 18.72
C SER A 12 5.13 -11.41 18.94
N ASN A 13 5.58 -10.33 18.32
CA ASN A 13 4.97 -9.01 18.39
C ASN A 13 3.96 -8.71 17.26
N ILE A 14 3.88 -9.58 16.23
CA ILE A 14 2.89 -9.50 15.15
C ILE A 14 1.91 -10.66 15.30
N GLU A 15 0.66 -10.36 15.59
CA GLU A 15 -0.40 -11.36 15.75
C GLU A 15 -1.30 -11.40 14.53
N LEU A 16 -1.44 -12.58 13.90
CA LEU A 16 -2.38 -12.80 12.81
C LEU A 16 -3.75 -13.20 13.39
N ASP A 17 -4.74 -12.32 13.25
CA ASP A 17 -6.12 -12.61 13.61
C ASP A 17 -6.89 -13.06 12.36
N LEU A 18 -6.88 -14.38 12.13
CA LEU A 18 -7.57 -15.05 11.02
C LEU A 18 -8.92 -15.65 11.43
N GLU A 19 -9.23 -15.67 12.73
CA GLU A 19 -10.40 -16.37 13.27
C GLU A 19 -11.70 -15.73 12.79
N SER A 20 -12.62 -16.56 12.30
CA SER A 20 -13.97 -16.13 11.90
C SER A 20 -14.86 -15.99 13.12
N ARG A 21 -15.44 -14.80 13.30
CA ARG A 21 -16.38 -14.47 14.39
C ARG A 21 -17.55 -13.69 13.80
N SER A 22 -18.76 -13.90 14.33
CA SER A 22 -20.01 -13.35 13.78
C SER A 22 -20.03 -11.83 13.61
N LEU A 23 -19.35 -11.10 14.51
CA LEU A 23 -19.27 -9.63 14.50
C LEU A 23 -17.92 -9.09 14.01
N LYS A 24 -17.05 -9.95 13.48
CA LYS A 24 -15.73 -9.50 12.98
C LYS A 24 -15.92 -8.63 11.74
N SER A 25 -15.21 -7.50 11.70
CA SER A 25 -15.17 -6.64 10.52
C SER A 25 -14.80 -7.48 9.27
N PRO A 26 -15.51 -7.32 8.16
CA PRO A 26 -15.15 -7.95 6.90
C PRO A 26 -13.95 -7.26 6.21
N ARG A 27 -13.62 -6.02 6.61
CA ARG A 27 -12.47 -5.27 6.09
C ARG A 27 -11.21 -5.70 6.84
N ALA A 28 -10.15 -6.03 6.10
CA ALA A 28 -8.83 -6.26 6.68
C ALA A 28 -8.22 -4.94 7.20
N PHE A 29 -7.41 -5.03 8.25
CA PHE A 29 -6.67 -3.88 8.78
C PHE A 29 -5.49 -4.32 9.65
N CYS A 30 -4.48 -3.46 9.72
CA CYS A 30 -3.36 -3.56 10.63
C CYS A 30 -3.56 -2.64 11.84
N ALA A 31 -3.68 -3.24 13.03
CA ALA A 31 -3.81 -2.51 14.28
C ALA A 31 -2.47 -2.40 15.01
N VAL A 32 -1.90 -1.20 15.00
CA VAL A 32 -0.66 -0.87 15.72
C VAL A 32 -1.00 -0.44 17.16
N ILE A 33 -1.21 -1.44 18.03
CA ILE A 33 -1.58 -1.23 19.45
C ILE A 33 -0.39 -0.62 20.21
N ARG A 34 0.80 -1.21 20.05
CA ARG A 34 2.07 -0.72 20.60
C ARG A 34 3.19 -0.97 19.59
N CYS A 35 3.66 0.06 18.89
CA CYS A 35 4.80 -0.10 17.99
C CYS A 35 6.12 -0.20 18.79
N PRO A 36 7.01 -1.18 18.57
CA PRO A 36 6.83 -2.38 17.75
C PRO A 36 6.21 -3.58 18.49
N GLY A 37 6.11 -3.53 19.82
CA GLY A 37 5.83 -4.69 20.67
C GLY A 37 4.45 -5.35 20.59
N GLN A 38 3.47 -4.75 19.89
CA GLN A 38 2.13 -5.32 19.70
C GLN A 38 1.46 -4.75 18.44
N VAL A 39 1.46 -5.53 17.37
CA VAL A 39 0.82 -5.25 16.09
C VAL A 39 -0.12 -6.41 15.76
N LYS A 40 -1.33 -6.13 15.26
CA LYS A 40 -2.25 -7.17 14.82
C LYS A 40 -2.60 -6.99 13.36
N LEU A 41 -2.42 -8.04 12.57
CA LEU A 41 -2.96 -8.13 11.22
C LEU A 41 -4.29 -8.86 11.30
N VAL A 42 -5.37 -8.15 11.04
CA VAL A 42 -6.73 -8.69 11.11
C VAL A 42 -7.25 -8.91 9.71
N ILE A 43 -7.63 -10.14 9.38
CA ILE A 43 -8.30 -10.48 8.13
C ILE A 43 -9.46 -11.45 8.41
N ASN A 44 -10.51 -11.37 7.61
CA ASN A 44 -11.62 -12.33 7.64
C ASN A 44 -11.67 -13.07 6.29
N PRO A 45 -10.90 -14.16 6.12
CA PRO A 45 -10.67 -14.75 4.80
C PRO A 45 -11.95 -15.31 4.18
N ARG A 46 -12.19 -14.97 2.91
CA ARG A 46 -13.26 -15.48 2.04
C ARG A 46 -12.74 -16.28 0.84
N GLY A 47 -11.44 -16.23 0.59
CA GLY A 47 -10.72 -16.83 -0.52
C GLY A 47 -10.56 -15.90 -1.72
N GLY A 48 -9.59 -16.24 -2.58
CA GLY A 48 -9.35 -15.59 -3.86
C GLY A 48 -8.44 -14.37 -3.80
N ARG A 49 -8.32 -13.68 -4.93
CA ARG A 49 -7.42 -12.53 -5.17
C ARG A 49 -7.56 -11.43 -4.12
N SER A 50 -8.78 -11.08 -3.73
CA SER A 50 -9.04 -10.02 -2.75
C SER A 50 -8.41 -10.30 -1.40
N ASP A 51 -8.37 -11.56 -0.97
CA ASP A 51 -7.76 -11.95 0.29
C ASP A 51 -6.25 -11.86 0.25
N TYR A 52 -5.62 -12.29 -0.85
CA TYR A 52 -4.17 -12.12 -1.03
C TYR A 52 -3.79 -10.64 -1.05
N HIS A 53 -4.52 -9.82 -1.80
CA HIS A 53 -4.29 -8.39 -1.89
C HIS A 53 -4.38 -7.75 -0.50
N ALA A 54 -5.48 -8.00 0.22
CA ALA A 54 -5.67 -7.47 1.56
C ALA A 54 -4.62 -7.99 2.55
N LEU A 55 -4.31 -9.29 2.53
CA LEU A 55 -3.30 -9.89 3.40
C LEU A 55 -1.93 -9.24 3.19
N PHE A 56 -1.49 -9.11 1.94
CA PHE A 56 -0.17 -8.56 1.64
C PHE A 56 -0.08 -7.06 1.95
N HIS A 57 -1.13 -6.31 1.65
CA HIS A 57 -1.20 -4.90 2.00
C HIS A 57 -1.04 -4.71 3.53
N GLU A 58 -1.85 -5.42 4.31
CA GLU A 58 -1.75 -5.33 5.77
C GLU A 58 -0.45 -5.94 6.33
N ALA A 59 0.13 -6.94 5.64
CA ALA A 59 1.44 -7.48 6.00
C ALA A 59 2.55 -6.44 5.84
N GLY A 60 2.50 -5.59 4.80
CA GLY A 60 3.47 -4.51 4.65
C GLY A 60 3.42 -3.51 5.80
N HIS A 61 2.22 -3.13 6.25
CA HIS A 61 2.07 -2.34 7.46
C HIS A 61 2.57 -3.09 8.70
N ALA A 62 2.20 -4.36 8.84
CA ALA A 62 2.56 -5.16 10.00
C ALA A 62 4.08 -5.31 10.14
N GLU A 63 4.79 -5.60 9.04
CA GLU A 63 6.24 -5.69 9.02
C GLU A 63 6.90 -4.33 9.28
N HIS A 64 6.39 -3.24 8.71
CA HIS A 64 6.90 -1.90 8.97
C HIS A 64 6.85 -1.57 10.47
N TYR A 65 5.66 -1.64 11.07
CA TYR A 65 5.49 -1.27 12.48
C TYR A 65 6.05 -2.31 13.45
N GLY A 66 6.04 -3.60 13.09
CA GLY A 66 6.59 -4.69 13.89
C GLY A 66 8.11 -4.71 13.93
N ASN A 67 8.79 -4.17 12.90
CA ASN A 67 10.26 -4.09 12.85
C ASN A 67 10.82 -2.68 13.12
N THR A 68 9.96 -1.72 13.43
CA THR A 68 10.38 -0.37 13.86
C THR A 68 11.20 -0.44 15.15
N SER A 69 12.30 0.31 15.25
CA SER A 69 13.13 0.32 16.46
C SER A 69 12.36 0.83 17.68
N ALA A 70 12.39 0.08 18.78
CA ALA A 70 11.77 0.45 20.06
C ALA A 70 12.44 1.68 20.70
N GLU A 71 13.70 1.94 20.35
CA GLU A 71 14.50 3.07 20.87
C GLU A 71 14.11 4.42 20.24
N LEU A 72 13.30 4.42 19.18
CA LEU A 72 12.84 5.66 18.55
C LEU A 72 11.85 6.42 19.45
N PRO A 73 11.92 7.76 19.47
CA PRO A 73 10.85 8.60 20.01
C PRO A 73 9.49 8.19 19.47
N TYR A 74 8.46 8.25 20.31
CA TYR A 74 7.11 7.81 19.94
C TYR A 74 6.59 8.45 18.63
N ALA A 75 6.91 9.73 18.39
CA ALA A 75 6.55 10.41 17.15
C ALA A 75 7.10 9.70 15.90
N PHE A 76 8.35 9.21 15.93
CA PHE A 76 8.97 8.47 14.84
C PHE A 76 8.60 6.99 14.82
N ARG A 77 7.77 6.51 15.76
CA ARG A 77 7.20 5.17 15.71
C ARG A 77 5.80 5.14 15.11
N LYS A 78 5.04 6.24 15.16
CA LYS A 78 3.61 6.23 14.84
C LYS A 78 3.03 7.49 14.17
N MET A 79 3.74 8.63 14.17
CA MET A 79 3.14 9.93 13.76
C MET A 79 3.75 10.52 12.48
N GLY A 80 4.43 9.73 11.65
CA GLY A 80 4.97 10.22 10.37
C GLY A 80 3.99 10.11 9.20
N ASP A 81 4.52 10.40 8.00
CA ASP A 81 3.76 10.39 6.75
C ASP A 81 3.22 9.00 6.42
N ALA A 82 1.90 8.88 6.30
CA ALA A 82 1.24 7.62 5.96
C ALA A 82 1.74 7.06 4.61
N SER A 83 2.15 7.94 3.68
CA SER A 83 2.70 7.56 2.37
C SER A 83 3.83 6.53 2.49
N LEU A 84 4.63 6.60 3.57
CA LEU A 84 5.73 5.66 3.77
C LEU A 84 5.22 4.25 4.07
N SER A 85 4.27 4.13 5.00
CA SER A 85 3.72 2.83 5.39
C SER A 85 2.91 2.21 4.24
N GLU A 86 2.17 3.04 3.51
CA GLU A 86 1.46 2.65 2.29
C GLU A 86 2.42 2.17 1.19
N ALA A 87 3.59 2.79 1.02
CA ALA A 87 4.57 2.34 0.04
C ALA A 87 5.07 0.91 0.34
N TYR A 88 5.26 0.57 1.63
CA TYR A 88 5.58 -0.80 2.03
C TYR A 88 4.41 -1.76 1.85
N ALA A 89 3.18 -1.34 2.14
CA ALA A 89 1.98 -2.13 1.90
C ALA A 89 1.81 -2.45 0.41
N PHE A 90 1.95 -1.45 -0.45
CA PHE A 90 1.89 -1.61 -1.90
C PHE A 90 3.02 -2.48 -2.46
N LEU A 91 4.22 -2.43 -1.87
CA LEU A 91 5.33 -3.27 -2.32
C LEU A 91 4.95 -4.76 -2.24
N PHE A 92 4.25 -5.16 -1.18
CA PHE A 92 3.86 -6.55 -1.00
C PHE A 92 2.56 -6.91 -1.72
N ASP A 93 1.54 -6.04 -1.77
CA ASP A 93 0.31 -6.36 -2.49
C ASP A 93 0.53 -6.49 -4.01
N ASN A 94 1.49 -5.74 -4.56
CA ASN A 94 1.91 -5.84 -5.96
C ASN A 94 2.70 -7.12 -6.28
N LEU A 95 3.00 -8.00 -5.31
CA LEU A 95 3.45 -9.36 -5.61
C LEU A 95 2.41 -10.12 -6.46
N LEU A 96 1.13 -9.78 -6.35
CA LEU A 96 0.09 -10.31 -7.24
C LEU A 96 0.26 -9.88 -8.70
N ALA A 97 0.95 -8.77 -8.96
CA ALA A 97 1.28 -8.31 -10.29
C ALA A 97 2.65 -8.82 -10.79
N ALA A 98 3.40 -9.56 -9.96
CA ALA A 98 4.71 -10.11 -10.32
C ALA A 98 4.56 -11.51 -10.93
N GLU A 99 4.91 -11.67 -12.21
CA GLU A 99 4.82 -12.96 -12.90
C GLU A 99 5.68 -14.05 -12.23
N ALA A 100 6.90 -13.68 -11.80
CA ALA A 100 7.79 -14.58 -11.06
C ALA A 100 7.14 -15.09 -9.77
N TRP A 101 6.48 -14.21 -9.00
CA TRP A 101 5.82 -14.62 -7.76
C TRP A 101 4.64 -15.58 -8.01
N LEU A 102 3.80 -15.29 -9.02
CA LEU A 102 2.70 -16.18 -9.40
C LEU A 102 3.21 -17.56 -9.84
N HIS A 103 4.32 -17.59 -10.59
CA HIS A 103 4.92 -18.82 -11.06
C HIS A 103 5.54 -19.63 -9.91
N ASP A 104 6.42 -19.02 -9.12
CA ASP A 104 7.27 -19.71 -8.16
C ASP A 104 6.51 -20.06 -6.88
N VAL A 105 5.59 -19.21 -6.43
CA VAL A 105 4.85 -19.40 -5.16
C VAL A 105 3.51 -20.10 -5.36
N LEU A 106 2.76 -19.76 -6.41
CA LEU A 106 1.44 -20.35 -6.67
C LEU A 106 1.46 -21.45 -7.74
N GLY A 107 2.60 -21.72 -8.37
CA GLY A 107 2.73 -22.71 -9.45
C GLY A 107 1.94 -22.33 -10.71
N GLN A 108 1.52 -21.06 -10.83
CA GLN A 108 0.59 -20.60 -11.84
C GLN A 108 1.34 -20.20 -13.12
N ARG A 109 1.02 -20.84 -14.24
CA ARG A 109 1.63 -20.57 -15.57
C ARG A 109 0.64 -19.88 -16.49
N ARG A 110 1.14 -19.05 -17.43
CA ARG A 110 0.36 -18.34 -18.46
C ARG A 110 -0.74 -17.42 -17.89
N GLN A 111 -0.35 -16.52 -16.99
CA GLN A 111 -1.26 -15.64 -16.24
C GLN A 111 -1.56 -14.30 -16.94
N ARG A 112 -1.56 -14.27 -18.27
CA ARG A 112 -1.60 -13.00 -19.02
C ARG A 112 -2.87 -12.20 -18.72
N GLU A 113 -4.03 -12.85 -18.69
CA GLU A 113 -5.32 -12.23 -18.40
C GLU A 113 -5.39 -11.73 -16.96
N PHE A 114 -4.85 -12.51 -16.02
CA PHE A 114 -4.80 -12.13 -14.61
C PHE A 114 -3.88 -10.92 -14.37
N LEU A 115 -2.65 -10.95 -14.91
CA LEU A 115 -1.72 -9.83 -14.84
C LEU A 115 -2.28 -8.57 -15.53
N ARG A 116 -3.00 -8.74 -16.65
CA ARG A 116 -3.71 -7.63 -17.31
C ARG A 116 -4.81 -7.07 -16.41
N PHE A 117 -5.53 -7.92 -15.69
CA PHE A 117 -6.52 -7.48 -14.72
C PHE A 117 -5.88 -6.73 -13.55
N GLU A 118 -4.78 -7.21 -12.97
CA GLU A 118 -4.06 -6.51 -11.90
C GLU A 118 -3.55 -5.14 -12.35
N ARG A 119 -2.99 -5.04 -13.57
CA ARG A 119 -2.60 -3.75 -14.16
C ARG A 119 -3.79 -2.82 -14.34
N LEU A 120 -4.91 -3.32 -14.88
CA LEU A 120 -6.14 -2.53 -15.02
C LEU A 120 -6.65 -2.04 -13.66
N TYR A 121 -6.62 -2.90 -12.64
CA TYR A 121 -7.01 -2.55 -11.29
C TYR A 121 -6.12 -1.45 -10.72
N LYS A 122 -4.79 -1.56 -10.84
CA LYS A 122 -3.84 -0.53 -10.40
C LYS A 122 -4.06 0.80 -11.12
N VAL A 123 -4.22 0.80 -12.44
CA VAL A 123 -4.56 2.00 -13.24
C VAL A 123 -5.84 2.65 -12.72
N PHE A 124 -6.89 1.86 -12.53
CA PHE A 124 -8.17 2.34 -12.04
C PHE A 124 -8.03 2.99 -10.66
N MET A 125 -7.30 2.36 -9.75
CA MET A 125 -7.07 2.87 -8.39
C MET A 125 -6.26 4.17 -8.40
N VAL A 126 -5.14 4.23 -9.12
CA VAL A 126 -4.34 5.47 -9.26
C VAL A 126 -5.20 6.59 -9.82
N ARG A 127 -5.97 6.35 -10.89
CA ARG A 127 -6.85 7.35 -11.48
C ARG A 127 -7.96 7.79 -10.51
N ARG A 128 -8.58 6.84 -9.80
CA ARG A 128 -9.58 7.13 -8.77
C ARG A 128 -9.02 8.07 -7.72
N TYR A 129 -7.82 7.80 -7.22
CA TYR A 129 -7.16 8.63 -6.21
C TYR A 129 -6.74 10.01 -6.72
N CYS A 130 -6.37 10.14 -8.00
CA CYS A 130 -6.23 11.45 -8.64
C CYS A 130 -7.56 12.23 -8.63
N GLY A 131 -8.67 11.57 -8.96
CA GLY A 131 -10.01 12.15 -8.88
C GLY A 131 -10.40 12.57 -7.46
N LYS A 132 -10.12 11.71 -6.46
CA LYS A 132 -10.34 12.01 -5.03
C LYS A 132 -9.54 13.22 -4.58
N LEU A 133 -8.25 13.32 -4.93
CA LEU A 133 -7.42 14.46 -4.57
C LEU A 133 -7.95 15.77 -5.18
N LEU A 134 -8.34 15.76 -6.46
CA LEU A 134 -8.94 16.93 -7.09
C LEU A 134 -10.23 17.35 -6.39
N PHE A 135 -11.05 16.37 -5.97
CA PHE A 135 -12.27 16.62 -5.23
C PHE A 135 -12.01 17.17 -3.83
N GLU A 136 -11.08 16.59 -3.08
CA GLU A 136 -10.68 17.05 -1.74
C GLU A 136 -10.17 18.50 -1.76
N LEU A 137 -9.39 18.86 -2.79
CA LEU A 137 -8.95 20.25 -2.99
C LEU A 137 -10.13 21.21 -3.19
N GLU A 138 -11.17 20.80 -3.92
CA GLU A 138 -12.39 21.60 -4.11
C GLU A 138 -13.22 21.70 -2.82
N LEU A 139 -13.42 20.57 -2.13
CA LEU A 139 -14.08 20.50 -0.82
C LEU A 139 -13.45 21.49 0.16
N HIS A 140 -12.13 21.46 0.34
CA HIS A 140 -11.45 22.33 1.30
C HIS A 140 -11.44 23.82 0.88
N ARG A 141 -11.64 24.13 -0.40
CA ARG A 141 -11.82 25.52 -0.89
C ARG A 141 -13.25 26.03 -0.74
N SER A 142 -14.23 25.13 -0.63
CA SER A 142 -15.65 25.47 -0.63
C SER A 142 -16.14 26.02 0.71
N GLY A 143 -15.33 25.94 1.77
CA GLY A 143 -15.71 26.38 3.12
C GLY A 143 -16.98 25.66 3.59
N ASP A 144 -17.97 26.43 4.03
CA ASP A 144 -19.24 25.88 4.53
C ASP A 144 -20.26 25.58 3.42
N ASN A 145 -19.98 25.89 2.15
CA ASN A 145 -20.91 25.66 1.05
C ASN A 145 -20.77 24.24 0.49
N LEU A 146 -21.65 23.33 0.93
CA LEU A 146 -21.63 21.93 0.50
C LEU A 146 -22.53 21.63 -0.71
N GLU A 147 -23.41 22.55 -1.12
CA GLU A 147 -24.38 22.32 -2.19
C GLU A 147 -23.77 21.82 -3.51
N PRO A 148 -22.66 22.38 -4.03
CA PRO A 148 -22.12 21.95 -5.32
C PRO A 148 -21.28 20.66 -5.26
N LEU A 149 -20.93 20.18 -4.06
CA LEU A 149 -19.87 19.18 -3.90
C LEU A 149 -20.24 17.78 -4.37
N GLY A 150 -21.51 17.39 -4.24
CA GLY A 150 -21.97 16.10 -4.76
C GLY A 150 -21.79 16.01 -6.28
N GLU A 151 -22.05 17.10 -7.00
CA GLU A 151 -21.86 17.18 -8.44
C GLU A 151 -20.40 17.28 -8.84
N ALA A 152 -19.61 18.06 -8.10
CA ALA A 152 -18.16 18.14 -8.29
C ALA A 152 -17.50 16.76 -8.11
N TYR A 153 -17.83 16.04 -7.04
CA TYR A 153 -17.36 14.68 -6.77
C TYR A 153 -17.69 13.75 -7.93
N ARG A 154 -18.96 13.71 -8.35
CA ARG A 154 -19.40 12.88 -9.48
C ARG A 154 -18.62 13.21 -10.76
N GLY A 155 -18.53 14.50 -11.11
CA GLY A 155 -17.84 14.93 -12.33
C GLY A 155 -16.36 14.53 -12.35
N LEU A 156 -15.64 14.79 -11.27
CA LEU A 156 -14.22 14.49 -11.14
C LEU A 156 -13.94 12.99 -11.15
N LEU A 157 -14.68 12.21 -10.35
CA LEU A 157 -14.48 10.76 -10.28
C LEU A 157 -14.92 10.05 -11.56
N ASN A 158 -16.01 10.48 -12.20
CA ASN A 158 -16.44 9.91 -13.48
C ASN A 158 -15.42 10.22 -14.58
N SER A 159 -14.90 11.44 -14.65
CA SER A 159 -13.85 11.80 -15.61
C SER A 159 -12.57 11.00 -15.38
N ALA A 160 -12.17 10.84 -14.11
CA ALA A 160 -10.98 10.09 -13.76
C ALA A 160 -11.15 8.59 -14.03
N THR A 161 -12.28 7.98 -13.70
CA THR A 161 -12.42 6.51 -13.69
C THR A 161 -13.19 5.92 -14.87
N GLY A 162 -13.99 6.74 -15.57
CA GLY A 162 -14.94 6.27 -16.58
C GLY A 162 -16.15 5.53 -16.01
N VAL A 163 -16.33 5.52 -14.69
CA VAL A 163 -17.43 4.85 -13.97
C VAL A 163 -18.37 5.90 -13.39
N GLU A 164 -19.67 5.63 -13.40
CA GLU A 164 -20.66 6.50 -12.81
C GLU A 164 -20.66 6.44 -11.28
N ASN A 165 -20.57 7.60 -10.63
CA ASN A 165 -20.61 7.77 -9.18
C ASN A 165 -21.87 8.53 -8.76
N ALA A 166 -22.47 8.13 -7.63
CA ALA A 166 -23.59 8.83 -7.03
C ALA A 166 -23.12 10.12 -6.35
N THR A 167 -23.87 11.21 -6.52
CA THR A 167 -23.58 12.51 -5.89
C THR A 167 -23.64 12.47 -4.36
N SER A 168 -24.36 11.51 -3.78
CA SER A 168 -24.50 11.36 -2.33
C SER A 168 -23.28 10.76 -1.62
N ARG A 169 -22.31 10.20 -2.36
CA ARG A 169 -21.16 9.47 -1.78
C ARG A 169 -19.99 10.35 -1.38
N PHE A 170 -20.02 11.64 -1.69
CA PHE A 170 -18.82 12.49 -1.55
C PHE A 170 -18.28 12.61 -0.12
N LEU A 171 -19.14 12.47 0.91
CA LEU A 171 -18.71 12.45 2.31
C LEU A 171 -18.32 11.04 2.80
N GLU A 172 -18.93 10.00 2.24
CA GLU A 172 -18.62 8.61 2.59
C GLU A 172 -17.25 8.18 2.05
N ASP A 173 -16.89 8.66 0.86
CA ASP A 173 -15.63 8.35 0.19
C ASP A 173 -14.49 9.30 0.55
N LEU A 174 -14.74 10.29 1.42
CA LEU A 174 -13.75 11.25 1.88
C LEU A 174 -12.86 10.61 2.96
N ASP A 175 -11.54 10.74 2.78
CA ASP A 175 -10.56 10.40 3.81
C ASP A 175 -9.98 11.67 4.43
N ASP A 176 -9.57 11.60 5.70
CA ASP A 176 -8.99 12.74 6.39
C ASP A 176 -7.57 13.07 5.87
N HIS A 177 -7.12 14.31 6.12
CA HIS A 177 -5.72 14.75 5.96
C HIS A 177 -5.09 14.54 4.58
N PHE A 178 -5.87 14.62 3.49
CA PHE A 178 -5.39 14.36 2.13
C PHE A 178 -4.73 12.98 1.98
N TYR A 179 -5.32 11.96 2.60
CA TYR A 179 -4.88 10.58 2.43
C TYR A 179 -4.83 10.15 0.95
N SER A 180 -5.69 10.76 0.11
CA SER A 180 -5.64 10.58 -1.33
C SER A 180 -4.28 10.96 -1.95
N ALA A 181 -3.67 12.07 -1.50
CA ALA A 181 -2.34 12.49 -1.91
C ALA A 181 -1.26 11.54 -1.37
N GLN A 182 -1.45 11.02 -0.16
CA GLN A 182 -0.50 10.09 0.46
C GLN A 182 -0.42 8.77 -0.30
N TYR A 183 -1.56 8.24 -0.75
CA TYR A 183 -1.62 7.05 -1.62
C TYR A 183 -0.92 7.26 -2.96
N LEU A 184 -1.14 8.41 -3.60
CA LEU A 184 -0.48 8.73 -4.87
C LEU A 184 1.04 8.80 -4.70
N ARG A 185 1.51 9.44 -3.62
CA ARG A 185 2.94 9.49 -3.29
C ARG A 185 3.51 8.10 -2.98
N ALA A 186 2.75 7.28 -2.27
CA ALA A 186 3.12 5.92 -1.93
C ALA A 186 3.28 5.02 -3.17
N TRP A 187 2.34 5.04 -4.13
CA TRP A 187 2.49 4.28 -5.38
C TRP A 187 3.70 4.72 -6.21
N ILE A 188 4.02 6.02 -6.22
CA ILE A 188 5.21 6.52 -6.92
C ILE A 188 6.48 5.97 -6.24
N ALA A 189 6.53 6.05 -4.90
CA ALA A 189 7.67 5.58 -4.12
C ALA A 189 7.83 4.06 -4.20
N GLU A 190 6.73 3.31 -4.16
CA GLU A 190 6.72 1.85 -4.30
C GLU A 190 7.28 1.41 -5.65
N ALA A 191 6.85 2.03 -6.75
CA ALA A 191 7.37 1.67 -8.07
C ALA A 191 8.90 1.89 -8.18
N GLN A 192 9.41 2.96 -7.56
CA GLN A 192 10.85 3.21 -7.46
C GLN A 192 11.57 2.19 -6.56
N LEU A 193 11.00 1.87 -5.40
CA LEU A 193 11.54 0.88 -4.47
C LEU A 193 11.56 -0.52 -5.08
N ARG A 194 10.48 -0.94 -5.74
CA ARG A 194 10.38 -2.24 -6.42
C ARG A 194 11.41 -2.35 -7.53
N ARG A 195 11.57 -1.31 -8.36
CA ARG A 195 12.61 -1.27 -9.40
C ARG A 195 14.03 -1.38 -8.81
N HIS A 196 14.29 -0.76 -7.66
CA HIS A 196 15.56 -0.93 -6.96
C HIS A 196 15.77 -2.38 -6.53
N LEU A 197 14.76 -3.00 -5.92
CA LEU A 197 14.84 -4.38 -5.45
C LEU A 197 15.07 -5.34 -6.62
N GLU A 198 14.32 -5.20 -7.71
CA GLU A 198 14.48 -5.98 -8.94
C GLU A 198 15.87 -5.81 -9.56
N ALA A 199 16.39 -4.57 -9.62
CA ALA A 199 17.71 -4.30 -10.18
C ALA A 199 18.86 -4.83 -9.33
N ARG A 200 18.70 -4.87 -8.00
CA ARG A 200 19.75 -5.23 -7.05
C ARG A 200 19.75 -6.70 -6.66
N TYR A 201 18.58 -7.29 -6.51
CA TYR A 201 18.37 -8.65 -5.98
C TYR A 201 17.71 -9.59 -7.01
N GLY A 202 17.31 -9.07 -8.18
CA GLY A 202 16.69 -9.84 -9.26
C GLY A 202 15.16 -9.84 -9.21
N GLU A 203 14.52 -10.39 -10.25
CA GLU A 203 13.05 -10.44 -10.39
C GLU A 203 12.36 -11.23 -9.26
N THR A 204 13.08 -12.13 -8.60
CA THR A 204 12.64 -12.94 -7.46
C THR A 204 13.18 -12.40 -6.12
N TRP A 205 13.38 -11.08 -5.99
CA TRP A 205 13.89 -10.43 -4.77
C TRP A 205 13.16 -10.85 -3.47
N PHE A 206 11.88 -11.25 -3.58
CA PHE A 206 11.07 -11.75 -2.47
C PHE A 206 11.53 -13.12 -1.92
N GLU A 207 12.49 -13.76 -2.57
CA GLU A 207 13.18 -14.98 -2.13
C GLU A 207 14.62 -14.73 -1.65
N ASP A 208 15.09 -13.47 -1.66
CA ASP A 208 16.45 -13.12 -1.26
C ASP A 208 16.49 -12.56 0.18
N PRO A 209 17.14 -13.25 1.15
CA PRO A 209 17.30 -12.73 2.50
C PRO A 209 18.02 -11.38 2.55
N ALA A 210 18.92 -11.07 1.59
CA ALA A 210 19.60 -9.78 1.54
C ALA A 210 18.67 -8.63 1.15
N ALA A 211 17.60 -8.90 0.38
CA ALA A 211 16.53 -7.94 0.13
C ALA A 211 15.70 -7.71 1.41
N GLY A 212 15.45 -8.77 2.16
CA GLY A 212 14.78 -8.70 3.46
C GLY A 212 15.55 -7.90 4.50
N GLU A 213 16.87 -8.10 4.60
CA GLU A 213 17.73 -7.31 5.48
C GLU A 213 17.73 -5.82 5.12
N PHE A 214 17.71 -5.49 3.82
CA PHE A 214 17.58 -4.11 3.35
C PHE A 214 16.25 -3.49 3.77
N LEU A 215 15.13 -4.19 3.52
CA LEU A 215 13.79 -3.74 3.94
C LEU A 215 13.70 -3.58 5.47
N ALA A 216 14.20 -4.54 6.23
CA ALA A 216 14.27 -4.43 7.69
C ALA A 216 15.11 -3.24 8.15
N GLY A 217 16.17 -2.89 7.41
CA GLY A 217 16.95 -1.68 7.63
C GLY A 217 16.14 -0.39 7.49
N LEU A 218 15.28 -0.33 6.48
CA LEU A 218 14.35 0.78 6.27
C LEU A 218 13.28 0.83 7.37
N TRP A 219 12.66 -0.31 7.70
CA TRP A 219 11.62 -0.38 8.72
C TRP A 219 12.10 -0.02 10.12
N ARG A 220 13.36 -0.35 10.47
CA ARG A 220 13.96 0.03 11.76
C ARG A 220 13.95 1.54 12.01
N GLN A 221 13.91 2.36 10.96
CA GLN A 221 13.83 3.82 11.06
C GLN A 221 12.40 4.33 11.40
N GLY A 222 11.42 3.43 11.48
CA GLY A 222 10.03 3.77 11.76
C GLY A 222 9.49 4.76 10.74
N THR A 223 9.05 5.91 11.23
CA THR A 223 8.51 7.02 10.44
C THR A 223 9.38 8.28 10.58
N SER A 224 10.68 8.10 10.88
CA SER A 224 11.66 9.20 10.82
C SER A 224 12.05 9.56 9.38
N LEU A 225 11.80 8.65 8.44
CA LEU A 225 11.92 8.87 7.00
C LEU A 225 10.56 9.30 6.43
N ASP A 226 10.59 10.00 5.30
CA ASP A 226 9.45 10.12 4.41
C ASP A 226 9.66 9.29 3.12
N VAL A 227 8.70 9.35 2.19
CA VAL A 227 8.81 8.66 0.90
C VAL A 227 9.93 9.21 0.00
N VAL A 228 10.34 10.47 0.16
CA VAL A 228 11.46 11.04 -0.58
C VAL A 228 12.78 10.46 -0.08
N ASP A 229 12.92 10.31 1.24
CA ASP A 229 14.07 9.65 1.85
C ASP A 229 14.12 8.17 1.47
N LEU A 230 12.97 7.47 1.46
CA LEU A 230 12.86 6.09 1.01
C LEU A 230 13.42 5.91 -0.40
N VAL A 231 12.97 6.70 -1.37
CA VAL A 231 13.43 6.55 -2.76
C VAL A 231 14.89 6.94 -2.92
N ARG A 232 15.42 7.87 -2.10
CA ARG A 232 16.85 8.19 -2.06
C ARG A 232 17.70 7.05 -1.55
N LEU A 233 17.26 6.38 -0.49
CA LEU A 233 17.91 5.17 0.02
C LEU A 233 17.83 4.01 -1.00
N ALA A 234 16.78 3.98 -1.80
CA ALA A 234 16.64 3.08 -2.96
C ALA A 234 17.40 3.58 -4.22
N GLY A 235 18.25 4.60 -4.11
CA GLY A 235 19.16 5.04 -5.18
C GLY A 235 18.56 6.00 -6.22
N SER A 236 17.35 6.52 -6.00
CA SER A 236 16.78 7.61 -6.81
C SER A 236 17.20 8.99 -6.27
N GLN A 237 17.15 10.05 -7.07
CA GLN A 237 17.46 11.40 -6.59
C GLN A 237 16.24 12.08 -5.93
N GLU A 238 15.05 11.81 -6.47
CA GLU A 238 13.78 12.39 -6.07
C GLU A 238 12.62 11.41 -6.26
N LEU A 239 11.45 11.79 -5.75
CA LEU A 239 10.19 11.08 -5.98
C LEU A 239 9.72 11.36 -7.41
N GLY A 240 9.81 10.36 -8.29
CA GLY A 240 9.61 10.49 -9.73
C GLY A 240 8.57 9.51 -10.26
N ILE A 241 7.56 10.02 -10.98
CA ILE A 241 6.41 9.23 -11.45
C ILE A 241 6.73 8.23 -12.57
N ALA A 242 7.89 8.36 -13.24
CA ALA A 242 8.19 7.60 -14.45
C ALA A 242 8.11 6.07 -14.27
N PRO A 243 8.67 5.44 -13.21
CA PRO A 243 8.54 3.99 -13.02
C PRO A 243 7.10 3.52 -12.84
N LEU A 244 6.27 4.32 -12.16
CA LEU A 244 4.84 4.02 -12.03
C LEU A 244 4.14 4.07 -13.39
N LEU A 245 4.45 5.08 -14.23
CA LEU A 245 3.89 5.18 -15.57
C LEU A 245 4.33 4.02 -16.48
N GLU A 246 5.60 3.63 -16.42
CA GLU A 246 6.13 2.48 -17.16
C GLU A 246 5.37 1.19 -16.78
N GLU A 247 5.10 0.97 -15.50
CA GLU A 247 4.36 -0.21 -15.02
C GLU A 247 2.90 -0.22 -15.51
N VAL A 248 2.20 0.90 -15.38
CA VAL A 248 0.75 0.95 -15.63
C VAL A 248 0.41 1.15 -17.12
N LEU A 249 1.38 1.49 -17.96
CA LEU A 249 1.22 1.66 -19.42
C LEU A 249 1.78 0.50 -20.25
N ALA A 250 2.44 -0.49 -19.63
CA ALA A 250 2.98 -1.70 -20.27
C ALA A 250 1.90 -2.77 -20.60
#